data_AF-A0A838RU86-F1
#
_entry.id   AF-A0A838RU86-F1
#
_cell.length_a   1.000
_cell.length_b   1.000
_cell.length_c   1.000
_cell.angle_alpha   90.00
_cell.angle_beta   90.00
_cell.angle_gamma   90.00
#
_symmetry.space_group_name_H-M   'P 1'
#
loop_
_entity.id
_entity.type
_entity.pdbx_description
1 polymer ?
#
loop_
_entity_poly.entity_id
_entity_poly.type
_entity_poly.pdbx_seq_one_letter_code
_entity_poly.pdbx_strand_id
1 'polypeptide(L)'
;IVASPVIVNDIIYVPTRVKPLLALRAGGRGDITSSHLLWSTVNGPDVPTPVTDGKYFYVVNDKGIVWCMDAKTGAEIYALQRLKPGTYSGSPVLADGKIFVTNEEGLTTVIKAGPTFEVLAENALNDYCLSSPAISDGQIFIRTATNLYCIGRLARA
;
A
#
# COMPACT_ATOMS: atom_id res chain seq x y z
N ILE A 1 -12.92 5.13 9.21
CA ILE A 1 -11.77 4.37 8.66
C ILE A 1 -12.10 4.13 7.19
N VAL A 2 -11.35 4.74 6.27
CA VAL A 2 -11.56 4.55 4.82
C VAL A 2 -10.51 3.55 4.32
N ALA A 3 -9.22 3.86 4.51
CA ALA A 3 -8.15 2.87 4.46
C ALA A 3 -8.36 1.79 5.53
N SER A 4 -8.16 0.51 5.20
CA SER A 4 -8.41 -0.61 6.11
C SER A 4 -7.22 -0.86 7.07
N PRO A 5 -7.45 -1.45 8.25
CA PRO A 5 -6.35 -1.95 9.07
C PRO A 5 -5.56 -3.05 8.37
N VAL A 6 -4.24 -3.04 8.53
CA VAL A 6 -3.34 -4.07 8.00
C VAL A 6 -2.81 -4.89 9.17
N ILE A 7 -2.87 -6.21 9.07
CA ILE A 7 -2.43 -7.11 10.14
C ILE A 7 -1.33 -8.00 9.58
N VAL A 8 -0.15 -7.94 10.17
CA VAL A 8 0.96 -8.85 9.87
C VAL A 8 1.64 -9.25 11.17
N ASN A 9 1.77 -10.56 11.39
CA ASN A 9 2.21 -11.14 12.65
C ASN A 9 1.34 -10.67 13.83
N ASP A 10 1.95 -10.16 14.90
CA ASP A 10 1.30 -9.62 16.09
C ASP A 10 1.08 -8.11 16.02
N ILE A 11 1.22 -7.48 14.84
CA ILE A 11 1.08 -6.03 14.68
C ILE A 11 -0.15 -5.70 13.83
N ILE A 12 -0.95 -4.76 14.34
CA ILE A 12 -2.11 -4.17 13.69
C ILE A 12 -1.76 -2.71 13.35
N TYR A 13 -1.67 -2.40 12.07
CA TYR A 13 -1.52 -1.04 11.56
C TYR A 13 -2.90 -0.45 11.30
N VAL A 14 -3.22 0.66 11.97
CA VAL A 14 -4.52 1.32 11.91
C VAL A 14 -4.34 2.68 11.23
N PRO A 15 -4.57 2.78 9.91
CA PRO A 15 -4.60 4.06 9.23
C PRO A 15 -5.84 4.85 9.67
N THR A 16 -5.65 6.17 9.85
CA THR A 16 -6.72 7.09 10.23
C THR A 16 -6.75 8.25 9.25
N ARG A 17 -7.96 8.70 8.90
CA ARG A 17 -8.15 9.93 8.12
C ARG A 17 -7.64 11.17 8.88
N VAL A 18 -7.90 11.20 10.18
CA VAL A 18 -7.39 12.22 11.09
C VAL A 18 -6.17 11.61 11.76
N LYS A 19 -4.99 11.93 11.24
CA LYS A 19 -3.66 11.52 11.73
C LYS A 19 -3.64 11.41 13.27
N PRO A 20 -2.91 10.45 13.85
CA PRO A 20 -1.88 9.62 13.22
C PRO A 20 -2.35 8.22 12.79
N LEU A 21 -1.63 7.61 11.85
CA LEU A 21 -1.62 6.16 11.66
C LEU A 21 -0.92 5.52 12.87
N LEU A 22 -1.52 4.48 13.42
CA LEU A 22 -1.02 3.78 14.60
C LEU A 22 -0.52 2.38 14.25
N ALA A 23 0.53 1.90 14.91
CA ALA A 23 0.91 0.51 14.93
C ALA A 23 0.74 -0.03 16.35
N LEU A 24 -0.13 -1.02 16.50
CA LEU A 24 -0.53 -1.59 17.79
C LEU A 24 -0.14 -3.06 17.84
N ARG A 25 0.37 -3.53 18.97
CA ARG A 25 0.49 -4.96 19.27
C ARG A 25 -0.92 -5.55 19.45
N ALA A 26 -1.16 -6.71 18.86
CA ALA A 26 -2.41 -7.46 19.02
C ALA A 26 -2.57 -8.02 20.45
N GLY A 27 -3.81 -8.38 20.81
CA GLY A 27 -4.11 -9.10 22.06
C GLY A 27 -4.53 -8.25 23.26
N GLY A 28 -4.58 -6.92 23.12
CA GLY A 28 -5.04 -6.02 24.18
C GLY A 28 -6.55 -6.03 24.40
N ARG A 29 -7.00 -5.54 25.57
CA ARG A 29 -8.41 -5.36 25.94
C ARG A 29 -8.62 -3.99 26.58
N GLY A 30 -9.77 -3.37 26.34
CA GLY A 30 -10.08 -2.03 26.86
C GLY A 30 -9.34 -0.94 26.07
N ASP A 31 -8.94 0.13 26.77
CA ASP A 31 -8.07 1.16 26.18
C ASP A 31 -6.63 0.66 26.09
N ILE A 32 -6.17 0.46 24.85
CA ILE A 32 -4.85 -0.09 24.54
C ILE A 32 -3.88 0.96 24.00
N THR A 33 -4.28 2.24 24.00
CA THR A 33 -3.56 3.34 23.34
C THR A 33 -2.16 3.55 23.89
N SER A 34 -1.95 3.29 25.18
CA SER A 34 -0.60 3.38 25.80
C SER A 34 0.09 2.02 25.94
N SER A 35 -0.68 0.96 26.19
CA SER A 35 -0.12 -0.35 26.55
C SER A 35 0.32 -1.19 25.35
N HIS A 36 -0.26 -0.95 24.17
CA HIS A 36 0.00 -1.74 22.97
C HIS A 36 0.53 -0.90 21.80
N LEU A 37 0.65 0.43 21.95
CA LEU A 37 1.25 1.27 20.92
C LEU A 37 2.74 0.95 20.76
N LEU A 38 3.11 0.54 19.55
CA LEU A 38 4.48 0.30 19.16
C LEU A 38 5.10 1.57 18.59
N TRP A 39 4.38 2.21 17.67
CA TRP A 39 4.79 3.46 17.03
C TRP A 39 3.59 4.15 16.36
N SER A 40 3.75 5.42 15.99
CA SER A 40 2.75 6.17 15.23
C SER A 40 3.40 7.10 14.21
N THR A 41 2.66 7.46 13.17
CA THR A 41 3.13 8.40 12.15
C THR A 41 2.03 9.32 11.67
N VAL A 42 2.39 10.56 11.35
CA VAL A 42 1.51 11.54 10.72
C VAL A 42 1.42 11.35 9.20
N ASN A 43 2.14 10.38 8.63
CA ASN A 43 2.22 10.15 7.18
C ASN A 43 1.27 9.05 6.70
N GLY A 44 0.10 8.90 7.34
CA GLY A 44 -0.94 7.97 6.90
C GLY A 44 -1.69 8.45 5.64
N PRO A 45 -2.30 7.52 4.89
CA PRO A 45 -3.17 7.84 3.75
C PRO A 45 -4.60 8.19 4.21
N ASP A 46 -5.36 8.88 3.36
CA ASP A 46 -6.80 9.07 3.57
C ASP A 46 -7.58 7.87 3.00
N VAL A 47 -7.34 7.52 1.72
CA VAL A 47 -8.03 6.42 1.02
C VAL A 47 -7.19 5.14 0.85
N PRO A 48 -5.97 5.15 0.26
CA PRO A 48 -5.26 3.90 -0.03
C PRO A 48 -4.87 3.12 1.23
N THR A 49 -5.16 1.83 1.29
CA THR A 49 -4.71 0.99 2.40
C THR A 49 -3.20 0.73 2.28
N PRO A 50 -2.37 1.01 3.30
CA PRO A 50 -0.94 0.67 3.28
C PRO A 50 -0.67 -0.81 3.05
N VAL A 51 0.57 -1.18 2.77
CA VAL A 51 0.98 -2.59 2.61
C VAL A 51 2.31 -2.87 3.29
N THR A 52 2.55 -4.11 3.68
CA THR A 52 3.80 -4.53 4.32
C THR A 52 4.15 -5.98 4.01
N ASP A 53 5.44 -6.27 3.93
CA ASP A 53 5.99 -7.63 3.90
C ASP A 53 6.39 -8.14 5.31
N GLY A 54 6.06 -7.38 6.36
CA GLY A 54 6.44 -7.64 7.75
C GLY A 54 7.82 -7.14 8.15
N LYS A 55 8.66 -6.71 7.20
CA LYS A 55 9.95 -6.04 7.43
C LYS A 55 9.85 -4.55 7.14
N TYR A 56 9.24 -4.19 6.01
CA TYR A 56 9.04 -2.83 5.54
C TYR A 56 7.54 -2.53 5.44
N PHE A 57 7.15 -1.35 5.93
CA PHE A 57 5.78 -0.84 5.87
C PHE A 57 5.71 0.33 4.91
N TYR A 58 4.88 0.19 3.88
CA TYR A 58 4.77 1.11 2.76
C TYR A 58 3.47 1.87 2.83
N VAL A 59 3.57 3.21 2.82
CA VAL A 59 2.41 4.09 2.68
C VAL A 59 2.49 4.79 1.34
N VAL A 60 1.39 4.76 0.60
CA VAL A 60 1.15 5.65 -0.52
C VAL A 60 -0.07 6.49 -0.18
N ASN A 61 0.07 7.81 -0.19
CA ASN A 61 -1.09 8.67 0.00
C ASN A 61 -1.80 8.98 -1.32
N ASP A 62 -2.92 9.65 -1.20
CA ASP A 62 -3.87 10.01 -2.24
C ASP A 62 -3.26 10.90 -3.35
N LYS A 63 -2.06 11.45 -3.11
CA LYS A 63 -1.31 12.33 -4.03
C LYS A 63 -0.05 11.65 -4.58
N GLY A 64 0.09 10.33 -4.39
CA GLY A 64 1.21 9.54 -4.89
C GLY A 64 2.52 9.78 -4.14
N ILE A 65 2.46 10.26 -2.89
CA ILE A 65 3.64 10.33 -2.03
C ILE A 65 3.86 8.99 -1.34
N VAL A 66 5.09 8.52 -1.39
CA VAL A 66 5.49 7.21 -0.88
C VAL A 66 6.45 7.35 0.29
N TRP A 67 6.16 6.60 1.35
CA TRP A 67 7.03 6.38 2.50
C TRP A 67 7.29 4.89 2.68
N CYS A 68 8.48 4.57 3.15
CA CYS A 68 8.85 3.25 3.65
C CYS A 68 9.42 3.40 5.05
N MET A 69 8.89 2.61 5.98
CA MET A 69 9.33 2.54 7.36
C MET A 69 9.70 1.09 7.70
N ASP A 70 10.55 0.91 8.69
CA ASP A 70 10.69 -0.38 9.36
C ASP A 70 9.33 -0.75 9.98
N ALA A 71 8.80 -1.92 9.63
CA ALA A 71 7.45 -2.30 10.00
C ALA A 71 7.26 -2.45 11.53
N LYS A 72 8.34 -2.80 12.25
CA LYS A 72 8.28 -3.07 13.69
C LYS A 72 8.46 -1.81 14.53
N THR A 73 9.31 -0.90 14.09
CA THR A 73 9.75 0.27 14.85
C THR A 73 9.17 1.59 14.34
N GLY A 74 8.67 1.62 13.11
CA GLY A 74 8.21 2.84 12.45
C GLY A 74 9.36 3.76 12.01
N ALA A 75 10.62 3.34 12.16
CA ALA A 75 11.77 4.11 11.75
C ALA A 75 11.74 4.34 10.24
N GLU A 76 11.95 5.58 9.81
CA GLU A 76 11.96 5.93 8.39
C GLU A 76 13.14 5.25 7.67
N ILE A 77 12.84 4.57 6.57
CA ILE A 77 13.83 3.98 5.66
C ILE A 77 14.04 4.91 4.47
N TYR A 78 12.94 5.39 3.90
CA TYR A 78 12.91 6.53 2.98
C TYR A 78 11.56 7.22 3.04
N ALA A 79 11.55 8.52 2.71
CA ALA A 79 10.34 9.33 2.71
C ALA A 79 10.25 10.25 1.51
N LEU A 80 9.04 10.81 1.35
CA LEU A 80 8.71 11.87 0.39
C LEU A 80 9.08 11.54 -1.07
N GLN A 81 9.10 10.26 -1.40
CA GLN A 81 9.22 9.81 -2.78
C GLN A 81 7.90 10.06 -3.50
N ARG A 82 7.94 10.23 -4.82
CA ARG A 82 6.79 10.69 -5.58
C ARG A 82 6.59 9.85 -6.83
N LEU A 83 5.39 9.31 -6.98
CA LEU A 83 4.91 8.72 -8.22
C LEU A 83 4.44 9.80 -9.18
N LYS A 84 4.05 9.43 -10.41
CA LYS A 84 3.52 10.39 -11.37
C LYS A 84 2.33 11.15 -10.78
N PRO A 85 2.12 12.43 -11.17
CA PRO A 85 0.95 13.18 -10.77
C PRO A 85 -0.34 12.41 -11.08
N GLY A 86 -1.27 12.42 -10.13
CA GLY A 86 -2.56 11.74 -10.22
C GLY A 86 -3.20 11.61 -8.84
N THR A 87 -4.47 11.22 -8.82
CA THR A 87 -5.16 10.84 -7.59
C THR A 87 -5.01 9.34 -7.38
N TYR A 88 -4.73 8.92 -6.15
CA TYR A 88 -4.53 7.52 -5.81
C TYR A 88 -5.62 7.07 -4.86
N SER A 89 -6.60 6.35 -5.40
CA SER A 89 -7.71 5.75 -4.63
C SER A 89 -7.54 4.24 -4.45
N GLY A 90 -6.89 3.57 -5.42
CA GLY A 90 -6.52 2.16 -5.30
C GLY A 90 -5.44 1.96 -4.24
N SER A 91 -5.56 0.88 -3.46
CA SER A 91 -4.54 0.51 -2.47
C SER A 91 -3.32 -0.10 -3.16
N PRO A 92 -2.08 0.20 -2.71
CA PRO A 92 -0.89 -0.51 -3.15
C PRO A 92 -0.99 -2.02 -2.83
N VAL A 93 -0.50 -2.85 -3.74
CA VAL A 93 -0.50 -4.31 -3.58
C VAL A 93 0.91 -4.82 -3.68
N LEU A 94 1.35 -5.57 -2.68
CA LEU A 94 2.68 -6.18 -2.62
C LEU A 94 2.62 -7.62 -3.11
N ALA A 95 3.42 -7.96 -4.12
CA ALA A 95 3.64 -9.33 -4.57
C ALA A 95 4.99 -9.47 -5.28
N ASP A 96 5.64 -10.63 -5.13
CA ASP A 96 6.88 -10.97 -5.86
C ASP A 96 7.97 -9.88 -5.76
N GLY A 97 8.16 -9.35 -4.54
CA GLY A 97 9.14 -8.28 -4.26
C GLY A 97 8.84 -6.94 -4.95
N LYS A 98 7.60 -6.72 -5.39
CA LYS A 98 7.14 -5.51 -6.09
C LYS A 98 5.90 -4.95 -5.41
N ILE A 99 5.70 -3.65 -5.56
CA ILE A 99 4.52 -2.92 -5.11
C ILE A 99 3.85 -2.31 -6.33
N PHE A 100 2.59 -2.67 -6.57
CA PHE A 100 1.78 -2.19 -7.67
C PHE A 100 0.85 -1.10 -7.17
N VAL A 101 0.93 0.08 -7.77
CA VAL A 101 0.14 1.25 -7.37
C VAL A 101 -0.57 1.82 -8.60
N THR A 102 -1.89 1.82 -8.60
CA THR A 102 -2.70 2.33 -9.71
C THR A 102 -3.38 3.65 -9.33
N ASN A 103 -3.19 4.68 -10.16
CA ASN A 103 -3.87 5.97 -10.00
C ASN A 103 -5.23 5.98 -10.73
N GLU A 104 -6.00 7.05 -10.51
CA GLU A 104 -7.34 7.21 -11.07
C GLU A 104 -7.38 7.32 -12.59
N GLU A 105 -6.27 7.73 -13.22
CA GLU A 105 -6.13 7.76 -14.67
C GLU A 105 -5.77 6.39 -15.28
N GLY A 106 -5.69 5.33 -14.46
CA GLY A 106 -5.38 3.98 -14.91
C GLY A 106 -3.91 3.73 -15.18
N LEU A 107 -3.01 4.60 -14.69
CA LEU A 107 -1.57 4.38 -14.70
C LEU A 107 -1.19 3.52 -13.50
N THR A 108 -0.61 2.36 -13.76
CA THR A 108 -0.02 1.49 -12.74
C THR A 108 1.49 1.67 -12.70
N THR A 109 1.99 2.16 -11.57
CA THR A 109 3.43 2.23 -11.27
C THR A 109 3.85 0.99 -10.49
N VAL A 110 4.94 0.35 -10.92
CA VAL A 110 5.53 -0.80 -10.25
C VAL A 110 6.80 -0.35 -9.55
N ILE A 111 6.83 -0.48 -8.22
CA ILE A 111 7.95 -0.08 -7.37
C ILE A 111 8.62 -1.35 -6.87
N LYS A 112 9.94 -1.36 -6.75
CA LYS A 112 10.66 -2.43 -6.07
C LYS A 112 10.39 -2.38 -4.56
N ALA A 113 10.02 -3.52 -3.97
CA ALA A 113 9.99 -3.63 -2.52
C ALA A 113 11.43 -3.72 -1.98
N GLY A 114 11.71 -2.96 -0.93
CA GLY A 114 12.99 -2.97 -0.23
C GLY A 114 13.31 -1.63 0.43
N PRO A 115 14.58 -1.44 0.83
CA PRO A 115 15.04 -0.22 1.50
C PRO A 115 15.39 0.92 0.55
N THR A 116 15.26 0.73 -0.76
CA THR A 116 15.56 1.74 -1.78
C THR A 116 14.35 1.93 -2.66
N PHE A 117 13.96 3.18 -2.85
CA PHE A 117 12.90 3.52 -3.79
C PHE A 117 13.41 3.40 -5.22
N GLU A 118 12.76 2.54 -6.01
CA GLU A 118 13.10 2.29 -7.40
C GLU A 118 11.80 2.00 -8.18
N VAL A 119 11.52 2.79 -9.21
CA VAL A 119 10.42 2.53 -10.14
C VAL A 119 10.92 1.56 -11.21
N LEU A 120 10.27 0.39 -11.28
CA LEU A 120 10.61 -0.68 -12.20
C LEU A 120 9.88 -0.56 -13.54
N ALA A 121 8.63 -0.10 -13.51
CA ALA A 121 7.79 0.04 -14.70
C ALA A 121 6.61 0.99 -14.47
N GLU A 122 6.08 1.52 -15.57
CA GLU A 122 4.85 2.32 -15.64
C GLU A 122 3.98 1.77 -16.77
N ASN A 123 2.72 1.47 -16.49
CA ASN A 123 1.82 0.81 -17.43
C ASN A 123 0.48 1.54 -17.46
N ALA A 124 0.13 2.15 -18.59
CA ALA A 124 -1.11 2.89 -18.74
C ALA A 124 -2.22 2.01 -19.34
N LEU A 125 -3.36 1.93 -18.65
CA LEU A 125 -4.59 1.32 -19.18
C LEU A 125 -5.49 2.36 -19.86
N ASN A 126 -5.22 3.66 -19.68
CA ASN A 126 -5.96 4.79 -20.27
C ASN A 126 -7.48 4.72 -20.01
N ASP A 127 -7.86 4.29 -18.81
CA ASP A 127 -9.25 4.20 -18.38
C ASP A 127 -9.33 4.49 -16.88
N TYR A 128 -10.45 5.08 -16.44
CA TYR A 128 -10.64 5.49 -15.06
C TYR A 128 -10.58 4.29 -14.12
N CYS A 129 -9.81 4.39 -13.03
CA CYS A 129 -9.59 3.26 -12.13
C CYS A 129 -9.65 3.66 -10.65
N LEU A 130 -10.57 3.05 -9.91
CA LEU A 130 -10.63 3.15 -8.45
C LEU A 130 -10.21 1.85 -7.75
N SER A 131 -9.88 0.82 -8.51
CA SER A 131 -9.61 -0.51 -7.95
C SER A 131 -8.16 -0.66 -7.51
N SER A 132 -7.98 -1.50 -6.50
CA SER A 132 -6.65 -2.03 -6.16
C SER A 132 -6.38 -3.23 -7.08
N PRO A 133 -5.16 -3.45 -7.58
CA PRO A 133 -4.82 -4.68 -8.29
C PRO A 133 -5.14 -5.94 -7.46
N ALA A 134 -5.58 -7.02 -8.10
CA ALA A 134 -5.67 -8.33 -7.46
C ALA A 134 -4.66 -9.27 -8.12
N ILE A 135 -3.90 -10.04 -7.33
CA ILE A 135 -2.82 -10.89 -7.85
C ILE A 135 -3.11 -12.33 -7.46
N SER A 136 -3.15 -13.23 -8.45
CA SER A 136 -3.36 -14.67 -8.27
C SER A 136 -2.63 -15.44 -9.37
N ASP A 137 -1.97 -16.54 -9.03
CA ASP A 137 -1.38 -17.50 -9.98
C ASP A 137 -0.49 -16.87 -11.07
N GLY A 138 0.31 -15.88 -10.69
CA GLY A 138 1.21 -15.16 -11.61
C GLY A 138 0.51 -14.15 -12.53
N GLN A 139 -0.77 -13.86 -12.27
CA GLN A 139 -1.57 -12.90 -13.03
C GLN A 139 -2.02 -11.74 -12.14
N ILE A 140 -2.20 -10.58 -12.78
CA ILE A 140 -2.68 -9.35 -12.19
C ILE A 140 -4.03 -9.02 -12.83
N PHE A 141 -5.02 -8.78 -12.00
CA PHE A 141 -6.36 -8.39 -12.40
C PHE A 141 -6.59 -6.93 -11.99
N ILE A 142 -7.02 -6.10 -12.93
CA ILE A 142 -7.30 -4.68 -12.68
C ILE A 142 -8.67 -4.36 -13.27
N ARG A 143 -9.59 -3.88 -12.43
CA ARG A 143 -10.92 -3.44 -12.86
C ARG A 143 -10.92 -1.92 -13.05
N THR A 144 -11.01 -1.48 -14.29
CA THR A 144 -11.24 -0.07 -14.62
C THR A 144 -12.75 0.21 -14.68
N ALA A 145 -13.13 1.42 -15.06
CA ALA A 145 -14.53 1.81 -15.21
C ALA A 145 -15.25 0.98 -16.28
N THR A 146 -14.54 0.63 -17.35
CA THR A 146 -15.14 -0.03 -18.52
C THR A 146 -14.70 -1.48 -18.73
N ASN A 147 -13.58 -1.92 -18.14
CA ASN A 147 -12.98 -3.23 -18.42
C ASN A 147 -12.47 -3.94 -17.15
N LEU A 148 -12.33 -5.27 -17.26
CA LEU A 148 -11.53 -6.09 -16.36
C LEU A 148 -10.35 -6.66 -17.14
N TYR A 149 -9.14 -6.21 -16.79
CA TYR A 149 -7.90 -6.68 -17.40
C TYR A 149 -7.37 -7.89 -16.64
N CYS A 150 -6.78 -8.84 -17.37
CA CYS A 150 -5.95 -9.91 -16.83
C CYS A 150 -4.58 -9.83 -17.51
N ILE A 151 -3.53 -9.56 -16.72
CA ILE A 151 -2.17 -9.33 -17.19
C ILE A 151 -1.26 -10.39 -16.59
N GLY A 152 -0.54 -11.11 -17.44
CA GLY A 152 0.35 -12.20 -17.03
C GLY A 152 0.03 -13.51 -17.74
N ARG A 153 0.97 -14.44 -17.72
CA ARG A 153 0.76 -15.77 -18.29
C ARG A 153 0.10 -16.65 -17.24
N LEU A 154 -0.82 -17.52 -17.68
CA LEU A 154 -1.22 -18.66 -16.87
C LEU A 154 0.04 -19.44 -16.51
N ALA A 155 0.28 -19.68 -15.23
CA ALA A 155 1.22 -20.71 -14.81
C ALA A 155 0.70 -22.03 -15.43
N ARG A 156 1.37 -22.52 -16.47
CA ARG A 156 1.06 -23.85 -17.01
C ARG A 156 1.44 -24.84 -15.90
N ALA A 157 0.49 -25.71 -15.54
CA ALA A 157 0.73 -26.88 -14.70
C ALA A 157 1.79 -27.80 -15.32
#